data_AF-A0A7V0J112-F1
#
_entry.id   AF-A0A7V0J112-F1
#
_cell.length_a   1.000
_cell.length_b   1.000
_cell.length_c   1.000
_cell.angle_alpha   90.00
_cell.angle_beta   90.00
_cell.angle_gamma   90.00
#
_symmetry.space_group_name_H-M   'P 1'
#
loop_
_entity.id
_entity.type
_entity.pdbx_description
1 polymer ?
#
loop_
_entity_poly.entity_id
_entity_poly.type
_entity_poly.pdbx_seq_one_letter_code
_entity_poly.pdbx_strand_id
1 'polypeptide(L)'
;MSIAAEDRPVGPVGRVADPDPEVVERAKRRSYSARYKLEILAEYEGLDRDAKGALLRREGLYTSLISEWRKQRDRGALAALAAKPGRVPVGPVERENVRLRRRVGRLEEELGTARRVIEVQGKLSALLGELATDSAHKIGGEAK
;
A
#
# COMPACT_ATOMS: atom_id res chain seq x y z
N MET A 1 -2.60 -78.92 -1.67
CA MET A 1 -2.58 -78.81 -0.19
C MET A 1 -1.88 -77.51 0.14
N SER A 2 -2.55 -76.35 0.13
CA SER A 2 -3.53 -75.84 1.11
C SER A 2 -2.95 -75.72 2.53
N ILE A 3 -2.49 -74.51 2.85
CA ILE A 3 -2.48 -73.85 4.16
C ILE A 3 -2.48 -72.35 3.82
N ALA A 4 -3.67 -71.74 3.75
CA ALA A 4 -4.32 -71.01 4.84
C ALA A 4 -3.69 -69.63 5.05
N ALA A 5 -4.50 -68.62 4.75
CA ALA A 5 -4.22 -67.20 4.87
C ALA A 5 -4.03 -66.79 6.33
N GLU A 6 -3.18 -65.79 6.56
CA GLU A 6 -3.31 -64.88 7.69
C GLU A 6 -2.93 -63.48 7.24
N ASP A 7 -3.99 -62.75 6.91
CA ASP A 7 -4.03 -61.33 6.61
C ASP A 7 -3.74 -60.56 7.90
N ARG A 8 -2.56 -59.94 8.00
CA ARG A 8 -2.17 -59.15 9.17
C ARG A 8 -2.46 -57.68 8.89
N PRO A 9 -3.34 -57.01 9.66
CA PRO A 9 -3.71 -55.63 9.37
C PRO A 9 -2.54 -54.68 9.62
N VAL A 10 -2.18 -53.91 8.60
CA VAL A 10 -1.28 -52.74 8.72
C VAL A 10 -2.02 -51.69 9.53
N GLY A 11 -1.74 -51.63 10.83
CA GLY A 11 -2.17 -50.53 11.68
C GLY A 11 -1.58 -49.21 11.16
N PRO A 12 -2.33 -48.08 11.26
CA PRO A 12 -1.82 -46.81 10.78
C PRO A 12 -0.58 -46.46 11.58
N VAL A 13 0.57 -46.39 10.90
CA VAL A 13 1.79 -45.82 11.46
C VAL A 13 1.43 -44.40 11.86
N GLY A 14 1.29 -44.19 13.17
CA GLY A 14 1.05 -42.87 13.75
C GLY A 14 2.08 -41.94 13.17
N ARG A 15 1.62 -40.98 12.37
CA ARG A 15 2.45 -39.88 11.89
C ARG A 15 2.88 -39.16 13.14
N VAL A 16 4.09 -39.43 13.61
CA VAL A 16 4.73 -38.67 14.68
C VAL A 16 4.66 -37.24 14.20
N ALA A 17 3.86 -36.42 14.86
CA ALA A 17 3.80 -35.00 14.56
C ALA A 17 5.24 -34.50 14.71
N ASP A 18 5.81 -34.07 13.60
CA ASP A 18 7.14 -33.46 13.58
C ASP A 18 7.13 -32.38 14.66
N PRO A 19 8.04 -32.42 15.66
CA PRO A 19 8.03 -31.43 16.72
C PRO A 19 8.11 -30.03 16.10
N ASP A 20 7.24 -29.14 16.56
CA ASP A 20 7.18 -27.76 16.12
C ASP A 20 8.59 -27.16 16.19
N PRO A 21 9.19 -26.69 15.08
CA PRO A 21 10.58 -26.28 15.08
C PRO A 21 10.78 -25.12 16.08
N GLU A 22 11.53 -25.39 17.16
CA GLU A 22 11.92 -24.38 18.15
C GLU A 22 12.74 -23.21 17.55
N VAL A 23 13.20 -23.38 16.31
CA VAL A 23 13.94 -22.38 15.54
C VAL A 23 12.98 -21.64 14.62
N VAL A 24 12.72 -20.38 14.97
CA VAL A 24 12.03 -19.42 14.08
C VAL A 24 12.64 -19.46 12.66
N GLU A 25 11.79 -19.68 11.66
CA GLU A 25 12.13 -19.89 10.24
C GLU A 25 13.03 -18.79 9.64
N ARG A 26 13.09 -17.61 10.27
CA ARG A 26 13.96 -16.50 9.87
C ARG A 26 14.66 -15.85 11.05
N ALA A 27 15.98 -15.86 11.02
CA ALA A 27 16.80 -15.04 11.90
C ALA A 27 16.46 -13.56 11.71
N LYS A 28 15.89 -12.93 12.76
CA LYS A 28 15.59 -11.49 12.77
C LYS A 28 16.91 -10.72 12.83
N ARG A 29 17.34 -10.20 11.67
CA ARG A 29 18.55 -9.37 11.60
C ARG A 29 18.34 -8.08 12.41
N ARG A 30 19.32 -7.74 13.27
CA ARG A 30 19.33 -6.49 14.03
C ARG A 30 19.34 -5.31 13.06
N SER A 31 18.36 -4.41 13.18
CA SER A 31 18.31 -3.16 12.44
C SER A 31 18.76 -2.00 13.34
N TYR A 32 19.46 -1.04 12.76
CA TYR A 32 19.98 0.13 13.46
C TYR A 32 19.35 1.38 12.87
N SER A 33 18.74 2.21 13.72
CA SER A 33 18.17 3.49 13.29
C SER A 33 19.27 4.45 12.84
N ALA A 34 18.94 5.38 11.93
CA ALA A 34 19.92 6.37 11.47
C ALA A 34 20.48 7.21 12.63
N ARG A 35 19.61 7.58 13.58
CA ARG A 35 20.00 8.29 14.81
C ARG A 35 21.02 7.50 15.63
N TYR A 36 20.76 6.22 15.89
CA TYR A 36 21.67 5.36 16.65
C TYR A 36 23.04 5.28 15.97
N LYS A 37 23.07 5.09 14.64
CA LYS A 37 24.33 5.06 13.88
C LYS A 37 25.12 6.36 14.05
N LEU A 38 24.47 7.52 14.01
CA LEU A 38 25.13 8.82 14.16
C LEU A 38 25.67 9.04 15.57
N GLU A 39 24.90 8.69 16.60
CA GLU A 39 25.31 8.78 18.01
C GLU A 39 26.57 7.93 18.25
N ILE A 40 26.56 6.66 17.80
CA ILE A 40 27.71 5.76 17.92
C ILE A 40 28.92 6.26 17.11
N LEU A 41 28.72 6.79 15.91
CA LEU A 41 29.82 7.34 15.12
C LEU A 41 30.48 8.54 15.81
N ALA A 42 29.67 9.44 16.40
CA ALA A 42 30.17 10.61 17.11
C ALA A 42 30.97 10.21 18.35
N GLU A 43 30.45 9.27 19.16
CA GLU A 43 31.17 8.71 20.30
C GLU A 43 32.47 8.02 19.84
N TYR A 44 32.39 7.13 18.84
CA TYR A 44 33.55 6.41 18.32
C TYR A 44 34.64 7.35 17.77
N GLU A 45 34.28 8.47 17.14
CA GLU A 45 35.24 9.44 16.60
C GLU A 45 35.94 10.26 17.70
N GLY A 46 35.29 10.48 18.84
CA GLY A 46 35.86 11.19 20.00
C GLY A 46 36.70 10.33 20.94
N LEU A 47 36.67 9.01 20.81
CA LEU A 47 37.38 8.09 21.70
C LEU A 47 38.83 7.79 21.27
N ASP A 48 39.67 7.46 22.25
CA ASP A 48 41.01 6.92 22.04
C ASP A 48 40.96 5.47 21.51
N ARG A 49 42.14 4.88 21.22
CA ARG A 49 42.21 3.55 20.59
C ARG A 49 41.63 2.44 21.47
N ASP A 50 41.85 2.52 22.78
CA ASP A 50 41.45 1.47 23.73
C ASP A 50 39.95 1.57 24.07
N ALA A 51 39.43 2.79 24.26
CA ALA A 51 38.02 3.03 24.49
C ALA A 51 37.16 2.73 23.26
N LYS A 52 37.68 2.90 22.03
CA LYS A 52 37.00 2.44 20.80
C LYS A 52 36.68 0.95 20.85
N GLY A 53 37.65 0.12 21.29
CA GLY A 53 37.43 -1.31 21.46
C GLY A 53 36.39 -1.62 22.54
N ALA A 54 36.38 -0.86 23.64
CA ALA A 54 35.41 -1.00 24.72
C ALA A 54 33.98 -0.66 24.28
N LEU A 55 33.81 0.45 23.54
CA LEU A 55 32.53 0.85 22.94
C LEU A 55 31.98 -0.24 22.03
N LEU A 56 32.79 -0.77 21.12
CA LEU A 56 32.35 -1.81 20.18
C LEU A 56 31.89 -3.09 20.89
N ARG A 57 32.59 -3.51 21.95
CA ARG A 57 32.19 -4.68 22.74
C ARG A 57 30.88 -4.44 23.51
N ARG A 58 30.73 -3.26 24.12
CA ARG A 58 29.50 -2.88 24.85
C ARG A 58 28.27 -2.89 23.94
N GLU A 59 28.42 -2.36 22.73
CA GLU A 59 27.31 -2.21 21.78
C GLU A 59 27.08 -3.47 20.91
N GLY A 60 28.00 -4.44 20.96
CA GLY A 60 27.99 -5.63 20.10
C GLY A 60 28.21 -5.30 18.63
N LEU A 61 29.12 -4.34 18.36
CA LEU A 61 29.40 -3.82 17.03
C LEU A 61 30.78 -4.24 16.54
N TYR A 62 30.93 -4.34 15.22
CA TYR A 62 32.20 -4.61 14.57
C TYR A 62 32.73 -3.35 13.87
N THR A 63 34.05 -3.26 13.72
CA THR A 63 34.73 -2.16 13.01
C THR A 63 34.27 -2.00 11.55
N SER A 64 33.82 -3.09 10.93
CA SER A 64 33.22 -3.08 9.59
C SER A 64 31.92 -2.28 9.54
N LEU A 65 31.08 -2.35 10.57
CA LEU A 65 29.85 -1.56 10.65
C LEU A 65 30.16 -0.07 10.77
N ILE A 66 31.16 0.30 11.60
CA ILE A 66 31.61 1.69 11.74
C ILE A 66 32.07 2.25 10.39
N SER A 67 32.90 1.49 9.68
CA SER A 67 33.40 1.87 8.36
C SER A 67 32.27 2.07 7.35
N GLU A 68 31.27 1.18 7.37
CA GLU A 68 30.12 1.28 6.47
C GLU A 68 29.19 2.45 6.86
N TRP A 69 28.98 2.71 8.14
CA TRP A 69 28.16 3.83 8.60
C TRP A 69 28.78 5.18 8.27
N ARG A 70 30.11 5.31 8.30
CA ARG A 70 30.80 6.52 7.80
C ARG A 70 30.50 6.75 6.32
N LYS A 71 30.64 5.73 5.48
CA LYS A 71 30.29 5.80 4.05
C LYS A 71 28.81 6.17 3.85
N GLN A 72 27.91 5.68 4.70
CA GLN A 72 26.48 6.03 4.64
C GLN A 72 26.24 7.50 5.00
N ARG A 73 26.87 7.99 6.07
CA ARG A 73 26.83 9.40 6.48
C ARG A 73 27.32 10.31 5.36
N ASP A 74 28.47 10.00 4.79
CA ASP A 74 29.11 10.85 3.78
C ASP A 74 28.31 10.86 2.48
N ARG A 75 27.80 9.69 2.03
CA ARG A 75 26.85 9.62 0.91
C ARG A 75 25.57 10.40 1.16
N GLY A 76 25.01 10.30 2.37
CA GLY A 76 23.81 11.04 2.77
C GLY A 76 24.04 12.56 2.76
N ALA A 77 25.17 13.01 3.29
CA ALA A 77 25.55 14.42 3.29
C ALA A 77 25.76 14.94 1.87
N LEU A 78 26.47 14.20 1.02
CA LEU A 78 26.66 14.56 -0.40
C LEU A 78 25.33 14.61 -1.16
N ALA A 79 24.44 13.64 -0.95
CA ALA A 79 23.13 13.64 -1.56
C ALA A 79 22.28 14.84 -1.11
N ALA A 80 22.33 15.19 0.18
CA ALA A 80 21.64 16.35 0.71
C ALA A 80 22.18 17.68 0.15
N LEU A 81 23.51 17.79 -0.03
CA LEU A 81 24.14 18.96 -0.64
C LEU A 81 23.90 19.06 -2.15
N ALA A 82 23.83 17.93 -2.85
CA ALA A 82 23.52 17.87 -4.27
C ALA A 82 22.04 18.08 -4.58
N ALA A 83 21.16 17.93 -3.58
CA ALA A 83 19.74 18.18 -3.74
C ALA A 83 19.50 19.67 -4.02
N LYS A 84 19.00 19.97 -5.23
CA LYS A 84 18.62 21.34 -5.59
C LYS A 84 17.49 21.81 -4.64
N PRO A 85 17.58 23.01 -4.05
CA PRO A 85 16.46 23.60 -3.33
C PRO A 85 15.32 23.85 -4.31
N GLY A 86 14.26 23.04 -4.23
CA GLY A 86 13.10 23.17 -5.12
C GLY A 86 12.29 21.90 -5.25
N ARG A 87 10.96 22.07 -5.19
CA ARG A 87 9.85 21.12 -5.37
C ARG A 87 10.26 19.64 -5.50
N VAL A 88 9.88 18.85 -4.49
CA VAL A 88 9.86 17.37 -4.55
C VAL A 88 9.38 16.96 -5.95
N PRO A 89 10.16 16.18 -6.72
CA PRO A 89 9.77 15.77 -8.05
C PRO A 89 8.37 15.17 -7.95
N VAL A 90 7.39 15.83 -8.57
CA VAL A 90 6.00 15.39 -8.55
C VAL A 90 6.01 13.97 -9.07
N GLY A 91 5.84 13.00 -8.17
CA GLY A 91 6.01 11.59 -8.49
C GLY A 91 5.08 11.19 -9.64
N PRO A 92 5.37 10.09 -10.36
CA PRO A 92 4.48 9.59 -11.41
C PRO A 92 3.03 9.46 -10.92
N VAL A 93 2.85 9.03 -9.66
CA VAL A 93 1.56 8.93 -8.96
C VAL A 93 0.85 10.27 -8.81
N GLU A 94 1.59 11.35 -8.54
CA GLU A 94 0.97 12.65 -8.32
C GLU A 94 0.61 13.35 -9.63
N ARG A 95 1.40 13.13 -10.69
CA ARG A 95 1.01 13.53 -12.06
C ARG A 95 -0.26 12.81 -12.52
N GLU A 96 -0.34 11.52 -12.22
CA GLU A 96 -1.52 10.71 -12.52
C GLU A 96 -2.74 11.15 -11.72
N ASN A 97 -2.58 11.48 -10.43
CA ASN A 97 -3.65 12.06 -9.62
C ASN A 97 -4.20 13.36 -10.21
N VAL A 98 -3.32 14.28 -10.63
CA VAL A 98 -3.75 15.53 -11.27
C VAL A 98 -4.52 15.25 -12.56
N ARG A 99 -4.04 14.32 -13.38
CA ARG A 99 -4.71 13.90 -14.63
C ARG A 99 -6.09 13.29 -14.34
N LEU A 100 -6.17 12.39 -13.37
CA LEU A 100 -7.41 11.73 -12.97
C LEU A 100 -8.43 12.71 -12.41
N ARG A 101 -8.01 13.63 -11.52
CA ARG A 101 -8.89 14.68 -10.96
C ARG A 101 -9.49 15.57 -12.05
N ARG A 102 -8.69 15.98 -13.05
CA ARG A 102 -9.19 16.74 -14.20
C ARG A 102 -10.21 15.95 -15.02
N ARG A 103 -10.00 14.64 -15.20
CA ARG A 103 -10.92 13.78 -15.93
C ARG A 103 -12.23 13.58 -15.18
N VAL A 104 -12.17 13.37 -13.86
CA VAL A 104 -13.35 13.26 -13.00
C VAL A 104 -14.20 14.53 -13.10
N GLY A 105 -13.59 15.72 -12.94
CA GLY A 105 -14.34 16.98 -13.03
C GLY A 105 -15.06 17.16 -14.37
N ARG A 106 -14.39 16.86 -15.50
CA ARG A 106 -15.05 16.90 -16.82
C ARG A 106 -16.22 15.94 -16.94
N LEU A 107 -16.04 14.70 -16.47
CA LEU A 107 -17.10 13.68 -16.51
C LEU A 107 -18.28 14.07 -15.62
N GLU A 108 -18.05 14.69 -14.48
CA GLU A 108 -19.11 15.21 -13.60
C GLU A 108 -19.91 16.34 -14.27
N GLU A 109 -19.25 17.24 -15.00
CA GLU A 109 -19.91 18.30 -15.79
C GLU A 109 -20.76 17.73 -16.94
N GLU A 110 -20.22 16.75 -17.69
CA GLU A 110 -20.94 16.05 -18.76
C GLU A 110 -22.16 15.32 -18.21
N LEU A 111 -22.00 14.62 -17.10
CA LEU A 111 -23.06 13.89 -16.42
C LEU A 111 -24.15 14.84 -15.87
N GLY A 112 -23.76 16.00 -15.34
CA GLY A 112 -24.70 17.05 -14.97
C GLY A 112 -25.51 17.58 -16.16
N THR A 113 -24.89 17.69 -17.33
CA THR A 113 -25.58 18.10 -18.55
C THR A 113 -26.55 17.02 -19.05
N ALA A 114 -26.12 15.76 -19.10
CA ALA A 114 -26.99 14.64 -19.46
C ALA A 114 -28.21 14.52 -18.54
N ARG A 115 -28.03 14.67 -17.22
CA ARG A 115 -29.12 14.67 -16.25
C ARG A 115 -30.14 15.77 -16.51
N ARG A 116 -29.70 16.99 -16.84
CA ARG A 116 -30.59 18.11 -17.18
C ARG A 116 -31.41 17.82 -18.44
N VAL A 117 -30.81 17.22 -19.46
CA VAL A 117 -31.54 16.82 -20.68
C VAL A 117 -32.63 15.82 -20.35
N ILE A 118 -32.32 14.79 -19.57
CA ILE A 118 -33.29 13.77 -19.14
C ILE A 118 -34.44 14.42 -18.36
N GLU A 119 -34.14 15.35 -17.45
CA GLU A 119 -35.14 16.06 -16.67
C GLU A 119 -36.09 16.88 -17.56
N VAL A 120 -35.56 17.62 -18.54
CA VAL A 120 -36.37 18.41 -19.48
C VAL A 120 -37.25 17.49 -20.33
N GLN A 121 -36.71 16.37 -20.83
CA GLN A 121 -37.49 15.39 -21.59
C GLN A 121 -38.61 14.77 -20.75
N GLY A 122 -38.33 14.43 -19.49
CA GLY A 122 -39.33 13.91 -18.55
C GLY A 122 -40.48 14.91 -18.31
N LYS A 123 -40.14 16.19 -18.06
CA LYS A 123 -41.15 17.26 -17.88
C LYS A 123 -41.99 17.46 -19.13
N LEU A 124 -41.37 17.48 -20.32
CA LEU A 124 -42.10 17.61 -21.58
C LEU A 124 -43.06 16.45 -21.80
N SER A 125 -42.61 15.21 -21.55
CA SER A 125 -43.47 14.03 -21.68
C SER A 125 -44.66 14.07 -20.72
N ALA A 126 -44.46 14.55 -19.48
CA ALA A 126 -45.54 14.70 -18.51
C ALA A 126 -46.59 15.72 -18.98
N LEU A 127 -46.15 16.90 -19.43
CA LEU A 127 -47.04 17.94 -19.96
C LEU A 127 -47.83 17.46 -21.19
N LEU A 128 -47.18 16.74 -22.10
CA LEU A 128 -47.86 16.14 -23.25
C LEU A 128 -48.88 15.07 -22.83
N GLY A 129 -48.58 14.28 -21.78
CA GLY A 129 -49.51 13.33 -21.20
C GLY A 129 -50.74 14.01 -20.58
N GLU A 130 -50.54 15.11 -19.85
CA GLU A 130 -51.64 15.92 -19.29
C GLU A 130 -52.52 16.51 -20.40
N LEU A 131 -51.92 17.11 -21.43
CA LEU A 131 -52.67 17.67 -22.56
C LEU A 131 -53.47 16.62 -23.33
N ALA A 132 -52.89 15.43 -23.55
CA ALA A 132 -53.57 14.33 -24.23
C ALA A 132 -54.76 13.78 -23.42
N THR A 133 -54.61 13.68 -22.10
CA THR A 133 -55.69 13.22 -21.20
C THR A 133 -56.78 14.27 -21.02
N ASP A 134 -56.44 15.55 -20.93
CA ASP A 134 -57.40 16.67 -20.83
C ASP A 134 -58.20 16.84 -22.15
N SER A 135 -57.54 16.64 -23.30
CA SER A 135 -58.20 16.60 -24.61
C SER A 135 -59.18 15.43 -24.73
N ALA A 136 -58.84 14.25 -24.19
CA ALA A 136 -59.74 13.11 -24.16
C ALA A 136 -60.94 13.35 -23.23
N HIS A 137 -60.78 14.14 -22.17
CA HIS A 137 -61.86 14.51 -21.26
C HIS A 137 -62.85 15.52 -21.89
N LYS A 138 -62.37 16.45 -22.72
CA LYS A 138 -63.23 17.39 -23.47
C LYS A 138 -64.07 16.75 -24.56
N ILE A 139 -63.55 15.75 -25.27
CA ILE A 139 -64.27 15.09 -26.38
C ILE A 139 -65.45 14.23 -25.87
N GLY A 140 -65.41 13.78 -24.62
CA GLY A 140 -66.51 13.03 -23.99
C GLY A 140 -67.61 13.89 -23.35
N GLY A 141 -67.45 15.22 -23.29
CA GLY A 141 -68.34 16.14 -22.56
C GLY A 141 -69.42 16.84 -23.40
N GLU A 142 -69.29 16.88 -24.73
CA GLU A 142 -70.27 17.50 -25.64
C GLU A 142 -71.01 16.42 -26.45
N ALA A 143 -71.90 15.70 -25.77
CA ALA A 143 -72.97 14.95 -26.42
C ALA A 143 -74.22 15.07 -25.54
N LYS A 144 -74.97 16.17 -25.71
CA LYS A 144 -76.36 16.27 -25.29
C LYS A 144 -77.13 17.25 -26.15
#